data_AF-A0A929IQ35-F1
#
_entry.id   AF-A0A929IQ35-F1
#
_cell.length_a   1.000
_cell.length_b   1.000
_cell.length_c   1.000
_cell.angle_alpha   90.00
_cell.angle_beta   90.00
_cell.angle_gamma   90.00
#
_symmetry.space_group_name_H-M   'P 1'
#
loop_
_entity.id
_entity.type
_entity.pdbx_description
1 polymer ?
#
loop_
_entity_poly.entity_id
_entity_poly.type
_entity_poly.pdbx_seq_one_letter_code
_entity_poly.pdbx_strand_id
1 'polypeptide(L)'
;MSFEQAMAITPNPALSGVIWVVILSALLYIARQPAHQAILSLTGAFYRGLRIGAKSILRAEQNFSLRNREVLLAHGREQKERVIEREFERIESAVRRDLADTPALYRRISERITNIEEDHQQSVDVPPSPPGWVDAVKAVSNINSKGDPMVAKILEVIHSSLVKAHAVATDEYRKSTQMRHKFLKNMMPDVRKLETTLGMSDKNVSELLQKSQVIDRHMAEYEGILKKTDQAQRALSTSAFTHFLIATLVLGVAVAGAGINFRLIARPMSEMMGGNSVMGGLKVSEIGAMVIILLEVFTGVFLMEALRITNLFPVIGTLKDSTRVKMAWALLFLLTVFASVEAGLALMRESLVEDDQATNAFMRGEVAVMATSESLRWIITAAQMGLGFFLPFVLAVVAIPLETFFHTARSV
;
A
#
# COMPACT_ATOMS: atom_id res chain seq x y z
N MET A 1 74.40 32.39 10.09
CA MET A 1 74.41 33.42 11.15
C MET A 1 73.34 33.03 12.15
N SER A 2 73.69 32.86 13.43
CA SER A 2 72.71 32.57 14.47
C SER A 2 71.75 33.76 14.63
N PHE A 3 70.49 33.49 14.97
CA PHE A 3 69.46 34.52 15.17
C PHE A 3 69.91 35.62 16.15
N GLU A 4 70.73 35.27 17.13
CA GLU A 4 71.33 36.20 18.09
C GLU A 4 72.39 37.12 17.48
N GLN A 5 73.20 36.63 16.52
CA GLN A 5 74.17 37.46 15.81
C GLN A 5 73.50 38.45 14.83
N ALA A 6 72.31 38.13 14.33
CA ALA A 6 71.52 39.04 13.49
C ALA A 6 70.83 40.14 14.32
N MET A 7 70.53 39.88 15.60
CA MET A 7 69.89 40.83 16.52
C MET A 7 70.88 41.78 17.20
N ALA A 8 72.18 41.48 17.20
CA ALA A 8 73.24 42.29 17.82
C ALA A 8 73.96 43.18 16.78
N ILE A 9 73.31 44.28 16.38
CA ILE A 9 73.90 45.31 15.49
C ILE A 9 75.03 46.06 16.20
N THR A 10 74.97 46.16 17.53
CA THR A 10 75.98 46.80 18.39
C THR A 10 76.37 45.93 19.59
N PRO A 11 77.58 46.08 20.17
CA PRO A 11 78.03 45.32 21.36
C PRO A 11 77.16 45.53 22.61
N ASN A 12 76.40 46.64 22.66
CA ASN A 12 75.45 46.92 23.73
C ASN A 12 74.04 46.45 23.33
N PRO A 13 73.44 45.49 24.05
CA PRO A 13 72.12 44.94 23.71
C PRO A 13 71.00 45.99 23.77
N ALA A 14 71.11 47.00 24.64
CA ALA A 14 70.10 48.05 24.75
C ALA A 14 70.08 48.97 23.51
N LEU A 15 71.26 49.32 22.98
CA LEU A 15 71.38 50.14 21.77
C LEU A 15 70.89 49.39 20.53
N SER A 16 71.20 48.09 20.43
CA SER A 16 70.70 47.25 19.34
C SER A 16 69.17 47.17 19.34
N GLY A 17 68.55 47.06 20.52
CA GLY A 17 67.10 47.10 20.68
C GLY A 17 66.47 48.42 20.20
N VAL A 18 67.06 49.56 20.57
CA VAL A 18 66.57 50.88 20.11
C VAL A 18 66.70 51.02 18.59
N ILE A 19 67.81 50.59 18.01
CA ILE A 19 68.02 50.62 16.55
C ILE A 19 66.97 49.76 15.84
N TRP A 20 66.70 48.54 16.34
CA TRP A 20 65.63 47.70 15.78
C TRP A 20 64.25 48.32 15.91
N VAL A 21 63.93 49.00 17.02
CA VAL A 21 62.65 49.71 17.18
C VAL A 21 62.52 50.82 16.15
N VAL A 22 63.57 51.61 15.90
CA VAL A 22 63.57 52.66 14.89
C VAL A 22 63.43 52.09 13.47
N ILE A 23 64.19 51.04 13.15
CA ILE A 23 64.11 50.35 11.85
C ILE A 23 62.71 49.79 11.64
N LEU A 24 62.16 49.07 12.62
CA LEU A 24 60.83 48.46 12.55
C LEU A 24 59.73 49.51 12.44
N SER A 25 59.85 50.63 13.15
CA SER A 25 58.92 51.77 13.06
C SER A 25 58.94 52.40 11.67
N ALA A 26 60.13 52.62 11.08
CA ALA A 26 60.28 53.13 9.72
C ALA A 26 59.71 52.15 8.68
N LEU A 27 59.96 50.85 8.85
CA LEU A 27 59.46 49.78 7.97
C LEU A 27 57.93 49.70 8.02
N LEU A 28 57.34 49.77 9.22
CA LEU A 28 55.89 49.83 9.41
C LEU A 28 55.28 51.12 8.84
N TYR A 29 55.98 52.26 8.92
CA TYR A 29 55.51 53.52 8.36
C TYR A 29 55.44 53.48 6.83
N ILE A 30 56.48 52.95 6.18
CA ILE A 30 56.50 52.74 4.71
C ILE A 30 55.45 51.70 4.30
N ALA A 31 55.32 50.62 5.06
CA ALA A 31 54.35 49.56 4.81
C ALA A 31 52.89 49.95 5.14
N ARG A 32 52.66 51.08 5.82
CA ARG A 32 51.32 51.51 6.27
C ARG A 32 50.33 51.59 5.10
N GLN A 33 50.69 52.28 4.03
CA GLN A 33 49.82 52.44 2.87
C GLN A 33 49.52 51.12 2.13
N PRO A 34 50.53 50.30 1.75
CA PRO A 34 50.25 49.03 1.11
C PRO A 34 49.50 48.06 2.04
N ALA A 35 49.74 48.09 3.36
CA ALA A 35 48.98 47.28 4.31
C ALA A 35 47.50 47.68 4.38
N HIS A 36 47.18 48.99 4.40
CA HIS A 36 45.79 49.45 4.37
C HIS A 36 45.10 49.08 3.05
N GLN A 37 45.81 49.22 1.92
CA GLN A 37 45.29 48.82 0.61
C GLN A 37 45.09 47.30 0.51
N ALA A 38 46.00 46.50 1.07
CA ALA A 38 45.88 45.05 1.14
C ALA A 38 44.66 44.64 1.99
N ILE A 39 44.47 45.24 3.17
CA ILE A 39 43.31 44.95 4.04
C ILE A 39 42.00 45.34 3.34
N LEU A 40 41.92 46.53 2.74
CA LEU A 40 40.73 47.02 2.05
C LEU A 40 40.40 46.20 0.79
N SER A 41 41.42 45.80 0.02
CA SER A 41 41.22 44.95 -1.15
C SER A 41 40.79 43.53 -0.76
N LEU A 42 41.36 42.98 0.32
CA LEU A 42 41.00 41.65 0.84
C LEU A 42 39.57 41.65 1.40
N THR A 43 39.20 42.65 2.22
CA THR A 43 37.80 42.79 2.69
C THR A 43 36.85 43.09 1.54
N GLY A 44 37.24 43.90 0.56
CA GLY A 44 36.44 44.15 -0.64
C GLY A 44 36.28 42.93 -1.55
N ALA A 45 37.31 42.07 -1.64
CA ALA A 45 37.23 40.79 -2.34
C ALA A 45 36.31 39.82 -1.60
N PHE A 46 36.43 39.73 -0.27
CA PHE A 46 35.57 38.90 0.57
C PHE A 46 34.10 39.34 0.49
N TYR A 47 33.82 40.64 0.59
CA TYR A 47 32.48 41.20 0.43
C TYR A 47 31.88 40.89 -0.96
N ARG A 48 32.67 41.06 -2.03
CA ARG A 48 32.23 40.71 -3.39
C ARG A 48 31.98 39.21 -3.54
N GLY A 49 32.83 38.36 -2.97
CA GLY A 49 32.65 36.91 -2.92
C GLY A 49 31.34 36.52 -2.23
N LEU A 50 31.09 37.06 -1.03
CA LEU A 50 29.84 36.85 -0.30
C LEU A 50 28.62 37.35 -1.07
N ARG A 51 28.70 38.52 -1.73
CA ARG A 51 27.59 39.06 -2.51
C ARG A 51 27.27 38.21 -3.74
N ILE A 52 28.28 37.68 -4.42
CA ILE A 52 28.09 36.73 -5.53
C ILE A 52 27.51 35.42 -5.00
N GLY A 53 28.02 34.91 -3.88
CA GLY A 53 27.48 33.74 -3.19
C GLY A 53 26.00 33.91 -2.85
N ALA A 54 25.61 35.04 -2.25
CA ALA A 54 24.22 35.34 -1.93
C ALA A 54 23.32 35.38 -3.18
N LYS A 55 23.77 36.04 -4.26
CA LYS A 55 23.03 36.05 -5.54
C LYS A 55 22.93 34.65 -6.16
N SER A 56 23.96 33.83 -6.01
CA SER A 56 23.96 32.45 -6.49
C SER A 56 22.96 31.61 -5.71
N ILE A 57 22.89 31.76 -4.38
CA ILE A 57 21.93 31.06 -3.53
C ILE A 57 20.50 31.45 -3.90
N LEU A 58 20.22 32.75 -4.07
CA LEU A 58 18.89 33.22 -4.48
C LEU A 58 18.47 32.71 -5.86
N ARG A 59 19.41 32.63 -6.82
CA ARG A 59 19.13 32.02 -8.13
C ARG A 59 18.94 30.52 -8.03
N ALA A 60 19.73 29.85 -7.19
CA ALA A 60 19.59 28.41 -6.96
C ALA A 60 18.23 28.10 -6.33
N GLU A 61 17.77 28.89 -5.36
CA GLU A 61 16.46 28.79 -4.74
C GLU A 61 15.32 28.87 -5.79
N GLN A 62 15.35 29.87 -6.66
CA GLN A 62 14.35 30.03 -7.73
C GLN A 62 14.35 28.82 -8.68
N ASN A 63 15.52 28.35 -9.09
CA ASN A 63 15.66 27.19 -9.96
C ASN A 63 15.19 25.90 -9.26
N PHE A 64 15.51 25.72 -7.99
CA PHE A 64 15.06 24.57 -7.21
C PHE A 64 13.55 24.58 -6.99
N SER A 65 12.94 25.74 -6.74
CA SER A 65 11.48 25.87 -6.60
C SER A 65 10.74 25.46 -7.88
N LEU A 66 11.21 25.91 -9.04
CA LEU A 66 10.64 25.53 -10.34
C LEU A 66 10.84 24.04 -10.64
N ARG A 67 12.06 23.52 -10.44
CA ARG A 67 12.37 22.11 -10.68
C ARG A 67 11.57 21.20 -9.74
N ASN A 68 11.46 21.58 -8.47
CA ASN A 68 10.68 20.85 -7.48
C ASN A 68 9.21 20.78 -7.92
N ARG A 69 8.61 21.91 -8.30
CA ARG A 69 7.24 21.95 -8.84
C ARG A 69 7.06 21.01 -10.03
N GLU A 70 7.99 21.01 -10.98
CA GLU A 70 7.94 20.13 -12.14
C GLU A 70 8.04 18.65 -11.77
N VAL A 71 8.98 18.30 -10.90
CA VAL A 71 9.17 16.92 -10.42
C VAL A 71 7.95 16.43 -9.66
N LEU A 72 7.38 17.25 -8.78
CA LEU A 72 6.19 16.93 -7.99
C LEU A 72 4.96 16.71 -8.88
N LEU A 73 4.77 17.55 -9.91
CA LEU A 73 3.67 17.38 -10.87
C LEU A 73 3.89 16.15 -11.77
N ALA A 74 5.12 15.91 -12.23
CA ALA A 74 5.44 14.75 -13.05
C ALA A 74 5.22 13.44 -12.28
N HIS A 75 5.68 13.39 -11.03
CA HIS A 75 5.49 12.23 -10.17
C HIS A 75 4.02 12.03 -9.80
N GLY A 76 3.31 13.11 -9.44
CA GLY A 76 1.87 13.06 -9.17
C GLY A 76 1.06 12.59 -10.39
N ARG A 77 1.47 12.99 -11.61
CA ARG A 77 0.87 12.52 -12.86
C ARG A 77 1.06 11.02 -13.03
N GLU A 78 2.29 10.52 -12.93
CA GLU A 78 2.60 9.10 -13.09
C GLU A 78 1.87 8.23 -12.06
N GLN A 79 1.82 8.67 -10.79
CA GLN A 79 1.12 7.95 -9.74
C GLN A 79 -0.39 7.87 -10.02
N LYS A 80 -1.00 8.98 -10.45
CA LYS A 80 -2.44 9.01 -10.79
C LYS A 80 -2.74 8.20 -12.05
N GLU A 81 -1.88 8.24 -13.05
CA GLU A 81 -1.99 7.42 -14.26
C GLU A 81 -2.02 5.92 -13.92
N ARG A 82 -1.11 5.45 -13.07
CA ARG A 82 -1.10 4.05 -12.60
C ARG A 82 -2.32 3.67 -11.76
N VAL A 83 -2.91 4.61 -11.01
CA VAL A 83 -4.15 4.37 -10.25
C VAL A 83 -5.32 4.26 -11.22
N ILE A 84 -5.41 5.17 -12.18
CA ILE A 84 -6.46 5.21 -13.19
C ILE A 84 -6.41 3.95 -14.06
N GLU A 85 -5.23 3.54 -14.53
CA GLU A 85 -5.05 2.32 -15.32
C GLU A 85 -5.55 1.07 -14.58
N ARG A 86 -5.17 0.92 -13.31
CA ARG A 86 -5.65 -0.19 -12.47
C ARG A 86 -7.15 -0.18 -12.24
N GLU A 87 -7.75 0.99 -12.03
CA GLU A 87 -9.20 1.07 -11.87
C GLU A 87 -9.93 0.83 -13.19
N PHE A 88 -9.37 1.23 -14.34
CA PHE A 88 -9.92 0.86 -15.65
C PHE A 88 -9.87 -0.64 -15.89
N GLU A 89 -8.75 -1.30 -15.63
CA GLU A 89 -8.64 -2.77 -15.74
C GLU A 89 -9.64 -3.46 -14.79
N ARG A 90 -9.81 -2.92 -13.59
CA ARG A 90 -10.79 -3.43 -12.61
C ARG A 90 -12.23 -3.28 -13.11
N ILE A 91 -12.61 -2.12 -13.65
CA ILE A 91 -13.94 -1.91 -14.22
C ILE A 91 -14.14 -2.78 -15.45
N GLU A 92 -13.16 -2.88 -16.35
CA GLU A 92 -13.23 -3.76 -17.52
C GLU A 92 -13.51 -5.21 -17.09
N SER A 93 -12.78 -5.70 -16.07
CA SER A 93 -13.01 -7.05 -15.54
C SER A 93 -14.40 -7.24 -14.92
N ALA A 94 -14.96 -6.20 -14.30
CA ALA A 94 -16.30 -6.21 -13.71
C ALA A 94 -17.38 -6.17 -14.80
N VAL A 95 -17.27 -5.23 -15.74
CA VAL A 95 -18.19 -5.10 -16.89
C VAL A 95 -18.20 -6.38 -17.71
N ARG A 96 -17.03 -6.97 -17.99
CA ARG A 96 -16.94 -8.24 -18.71
C ARG A 96 -17.65 -9.39 -17.98
N ARG A 97 -17.57 -9.42 -16.66
CA ARG A 97 -18.25 -10.40 -15.82
C ARG A 97 -19.77 -10.20 -15.85
N ASP A 98 -20.24 -8.97 -15.63
CA ASP A 98 -21.67 -8.66 -15.62
C ASP A 98 -22.32 -8.84 -17.00
N LEU A 99 -21.62 -8.48 -18.07
CA LEU A 99 -22.08 -8.72 -19.44
C LEU A 99 -22.11 -10.21 -19.78
N ALA A 100 -21.19 -11.01 -19.25
CA ALA A 100 -21.20 -12.46 -19.47
C ALA A 100 -22.43 -13.14 -18.83
N ASP A 101 -22.93 -12.61 -17.71
CA ASP A 101 -24.10 -13.14 -17.01
C ASP A 101 -25.44 -12.65 -17.57
N THR A 102 -25.42 -11.60 -18.40
CA THR A 102 -26.63 -10.96 -18.96
C THR A 102 -27.50 -11.92 -19.81
N PRO A 103 -26.96 -12.76 -20.72
CA PRO A 103 -27.76 -13.72 -21.47
C PRO A 103 -28.47 -14.75 -20.58
N ALA A 104 -27.79 -15.21 -19.52
CA ALA A 104 -28.38 -16.14 -18.56
C ALA A 104 -29.51 -15.48 -17.77
N LEU A 105 -29.37 -14.19 -17.43
CA LEU A 105 -30.38 -13.40 -16.75
C LEU A 105 -31.61 -13.20 -17.66
N TYR A 106 -31.42 -12.84 -18.93
CA TYR A 106 -32.49 -12.75 -19.92
C TYR A 106 -33.25 -14.08 -20.08
N ARG A 107 -32.51 -15.20 -20.17
CA ARG A 107 -33.10 -16.54 -20.25
C ARG A 107 -33.98 -16.86 -19.03
N ARG A 108 -33.50 -16.57 -17.82
CA ARG A 108 -34.27 -16.79 -16.57
C ARG A 108 -35.53 -15.93 -16.52
N ILE A 109 -35.44 -14.65 -16.92
CA ILE A 109 -36.61 -13.76 -16.97
C ILE A 109 -37.63 -14.29 -17.99
N SER A 110 -37.17 -14.64 -19.20
CA SER A 110 -38.04 -15.17 -20.24
C SER A 110 -38.75 -16.47 -19.81
N GLU A 111 -38.02 -17.43 -19.24
CA GLU A 111 -38.60 -18.69 -18.73
C GLU A 111 -39.68 -18.43 -17.67
N ARG A 112 -39.45 -17.48 -16.75
CA ARG A 112 -40.42 -17.15 -15.71
C ARG A 112 -41.65 -16.45 -16.27
N ILE A 113 -41.49 -15.57 -17.25
CA ILE A 113 -42.61 -14.92 -17.93
C ILE A 113 -43.45 -15.96 -18.66
N THR A 114 -42.83 -16.89 -19.39
CA THR A 114 -43.55 -17.97 -20.09
C THR A 114 -44.36 -18.84 -19.13
N ASN A 115 -43.80 -19.22 -17.97
CA ASN A 115 -44.55 -19.98 -16.97
C ASN A 115 -45.76 -19.22 -16.42
N ILE A 116 -45.59 -17.93 -16.14
CA ILE A 116 -46.69 -17.06 -15.69
C ILE A 116 -47.76 -16.97 -16.77
N GLU A 117 -47.38 -16.84 -18.04
CA GLU A 117 -48.32 -16.78 -19.16
C GLU A 117 -49.09 -18.10 -19.34
N GLU A 118 -48.43 -19.24 -19.16
CA GLU A 118 -49.06 -20.56 -19.20
C GLU A 118 -50.06 -20.77 -18.05
N ASP A 119 -49.67 -20.46 -16.81
CA ASP A 119 -50.56 -20.52 -15.64
C ASP A 119 -51.75 -19.55 -15.80
N HIS A 120 -51.52 -18.37 -16.38
CA HIS A 120 -52.58 -17.41 -16.70
C HIS A 120 -53.55 -17.98 -17.73
N GLN A 121 -53.05 -18.56 -18.82
CA GLN A 121 -53.88 -19.16 -19.87
C GLN A 121 -54.75 -20.30 -19.33
N GLN A 122 -54.22 -21.11 -18.40
CA GLN A 122 -54.96 -22.18 -17.71
C GLN A 122 -56.00 -21.66 -16.70
N SER A 123 -55.90 -20.38 -16.30
CA SER A 123 -56.83 -19.73 -15.37
C SER A 123 -58.03 -19.03 -16.04
N VAL A 124 -58.05 -18.94 -17.38
CA VAL A 124 -59.09 -18.26 -18.16
C VAL A 124 -60.46 -18.92 -17.98
N ASP A 125 -61.51 -18.10 -17.90
CA ASP A 125 -62.87 -18.58 -17.68
C ASP A 125 -63.44 -19.31 -18.92
N VAL A 126 -63.74 -20.59 -18.77
CA VAL A 126 -64.60 -21.32 -19.69
C VAL A 126 -65.98 -21.40 -19.03
N PRO A 127 -66.98 -20.64 -19.52
CA PRO A 127 -68.33 -20.72 -18.97
C PRO A 127 -68.85 -22.16 -19.11
N PRO A 128 -69.48 -22.73 -18.06
CA PRO A 128 -70.05 -24.07 -18.15
C PRO A 128 -71.05 -24.11 -19.31
N SER A 129 -71.03 -25.18 -20.10
CA SER A 129 -71.93 -25.35 -21.23
C SER A 129 -73.39 -25.20 -20.77
N PRO A 130 -74.24 -24.46 -21.51
CA PRO A 130 -75.63 -24.29 -21.14
C PRO A 130 -76.27 -25.68 -21.02
N PRO A 131 -76.98 -26.00 -19.93
CA PRO A 131 -77.49 -27.34 -19.75
C PRO A 131 -78.46 -27.70 -20.89
N GLY A 132 -78.42 -28.94 -21.37
CA GLY A 132 -79.26 -29.44 -22.48
C GLY A 132 -80.78 -29.41 -22.24
N TRP A 133 -81.24 -28.78 -21.16
CA TRP A 133 -82.64 -28.58 -20.83
C TRP A 133 -83.35 -27.58 -21.74
N VAL A 134 -82.63 -26.79 -22.54
CA VAL A 134 -83.24 -25.79 -23.45
C VAL A 134 -84.09 -26.51 -24.48
N ASP A 135 -83.63 -27.68 -24.93
CA ASP A 135 -84.34 -28.52 -25.88
C ASP A 135 -85.45 -29.34 -25.19
N ALA A 136 -85.25 -29.74 -23.94
CA ALA A 136 -86.28 -30.42 -23.14
C ALA A 136 -87.47 -29.50 -22.80
N VAL A 137 -87.22 -28.23 -22.47
CA VAL A 137 -88.26 -27.22 -22.22
C VAL A 137 -89.01 -26.87 -23.51
N LYS A 138 -88.30 -26.74 -24.64
CA LYS A 138 -88.93 -26.58 -25.97
C LYS A 138 -89.85 -27.76 -26.32
N ALA A 139 -89.41 -28.99 -26.06
CA ALA A 139 -90.22 -30.19 -26.32
C ALA A 139 -91.52 -30.20 -25.50
N VAL A 140 -91.48 -29.73 -24.26
CA VAL A 140 -92.65 -29.67 -23.36
C VAL A 140 -93.60 -28.52 -23.71
N SER A 141 -93.07 -27.38 -24.15
CA SER A 141 -93.90 -26.24 -24.61
C SER A 141 -94.78 -26.54 -25.82
N ASN A 142 -94.45 -27.60 -26.58
CA ASN A 142 -95.23 -28.07 -27.73
C ASN A 142 -96.36 -29.05 -27.35
N ILE A 143 -96.47 -29.45 -26.07
CA ILE A 143 -97.52 -30.38 -25.59
C ILE A 143 -98.75 -29.57 -25.18
N ASN A 144 -99.86 -29.76 -25.90
CA ASN A 144 -101.08 -28.97 -25.73
C ASN A 144 -102.09 -29.70 -24.81
N SER A 145 -101.89 -29.66 -23.49
CA SER A 145 -102.81 -30.31 -22.53
C SER A 145 -103.07 -29.45 -21.29
N LYS A 146 -104.30 -28.92 -21.19
CA LYS A 146 -104.80 -28.25 -19.98
C LYS A 146 -105.11 -29.30 -18.90
N GLY A 147 -104.24 -29.45 -17.90
CA GLY A 147 -104.57 -30.08 -16.62
C GLY A 147 -104.44 -31.61 -16.52
N ASP A 148 -103.59 -32.23 -17.34
CA ASP A 148 -103.37 -33.69 -17.30
C ASP A 148 -102.31 -34.09 -16.24
N PRO A 149 -102.57 -35.04 -15.33
CA PRO A 149 -101.58 -35.55 -14.36
C PRO A 149 -100.29 -36.09 -15.01
N MET A 150 -100.32 -36.47 -16.30
CA MET A 150 -99.11 -36.84 -17.05
C MET A 150 -98.16 -35.65 -17.25
N VAL A 151 -98.69 -34.44 -17.46
CA VAL A 151 -97.91 -33.21 -17.59
C VAL A 151 -97.26 -32.82 -16.26
N ALA A 152 -97.97 -32.98 -15.14
CA ALA A 152 -97.43 -32.73 -13.80
C ALA A 152 -96.23 -33.65 -13.50
N LYS A 153 -96.32 -34.94 -13.86
CA LYS A 153 -95.23 -35.91 -13.68
C LYS A 153 -94.03 -35.63 -14.58
N ILE A 154 -94.25 -35.16 -15.81
CA ILE A 154 -93.19 -34.71 -16.71
C ILE A 154 -92.50 -33.45 -16.16
N LEU A 155 -93.25 -32.47 -15.66
CA LEU A 155 -92.70 -31.28 -15.00
C LEU A 155 -91.88 -31.65 -13.75
N GLU A 156 -92.29 -32.65 -12.99
CA GLU A 156 -91.55 -33.16 -11.83
C GLU A 156 -90.22 -33.84 -12.22
N VAL A 157 -90.23 -34.60 -13.32
CA VAL A 157 -89.01 -35.20 -13.91
C VAL A 157 -88.08 -34.12 -14.45
N ILE A 158 -88.62 -33.07 -15.10
CA ILE A 158 -87.83 -31.93 -15.58
C ILE A 158 -87.25 -31.16 -14.40
N HIS A 159 -88.04 -30.87 -13.37
CA HIS A 159 -87.57 -30.18 -12.17
C HIS A 159 -86.44 -30.97 -11.47
N SER A 160 -86.62 -32.27 -11.25
CA SER A 160 -85.59 -33.11 -10.62
C SER A 160 -84.33 -33.27 -11.49
N SER A 161 -84.47 -33.33 -12.82
CA SER A 161 -83.34 -33.30 -13.77
C SER A 161 -82.62 -31.95 -13.77
N LEU A 162 -83.37 -30.84 -13.72
CA LEU A 162 -82.88 -29.46 -13.64
C LEU A 162 -82.07 -29.26 -12.35
N VAL A 163 -82.59 -29.70 -11.21
CA VAL A 163 -81.89 -29.63 -9.92
C VAL A 163 -80.60 -30.46 -9.94
N LYS A 164 -80.62 -31.66 -10.53
CA LYS A 164 -79.42 -32.50 -10.68
C LYS A 164 -78.38 -31.87 -11.62
N ALA A 165 -78.78 -31.39 -12.79
CA ALA A 165 -77.88 -30.74 -13.75
C ALA A 165 -77.29 -29.44 -13.18
N HIS A 166 -78.08 -28.64 -12.47
CA HIS A 166 -77.61 -27.46 -11.77
C HIS A 166 -76.60 -27.83 -10.67
N ALA A 167 -76.86 -28.88 -9.88
CA ALA A 167 -75.93 -29.35 -8.86
C ALA A 167 -74.60 -29.79 -9.47
N VAL A 168 -74.62 -30.52 -10.60
CA VAL A 168 -73.42 -30.93 -11.34
C VAL A 168 -72.67 -29.73 -11.92
N ALA A 169 -73.36 -28.80 -12.59
CA ALA A 169 -72.76 -27.59 -13.15
C ALA A 169 -72.16 -26.69 -12.06
N THR A 170 -72.81 -26.60 -10.89
CA THR A 170 -72.29 -25.84 -9.74
C THR A 170 -71.05 -26.50 -9.14
N ASP A 171 -71.02 -27.84 -9.03
CA ASP A 171 -69.86 -28.58 -8.55
C ASP A 171 -68.67 -28.48 -9.51
N GLU A 172 -68.91 -28.59 -10.82
CA GLU A 172 -67.91 -28.44 -11.86
C GLU A 172 -67.37 -27.00 -11.91
N TYR A 173 -68.25 -26.01 -11.77
CA TYR A 173 -67.85 -24.60 -11.64
C TYR A 173 -67.01 -24.36 -10.38
N ARG A 174 -67.39 -24.95 -9.24
CA ARG A 174 -66.60 -24.87 -7.98
C ARG A 174 -65.21 -25.50 -8.15
N LYS A 175 -65.12 -26.68 -8.78
CA LYS A 175 -63.85 -27.35 -9.09
C LYS A 175 -62.99 -26.52 -10.03
N SER A 176 -63.57 -25.99 -11.10
CA SER A 176 -62.88 -25.09 -12.05
C SER A 176 -62.35 -23.85 -11.33
N THR A 177 -63.16 -23.22 -10.48
CA THR A 177 -62.76 -22.04 -9.69
C THR A 177 -61.63 -22.35 -8.72
N GLN A 178 -61.66 -23.50 -8.03
CA GLN A 178 -60.57 -23.95 -7.16
C GLN A 178 -59.28 -24.16 -7.95
N MET A 179 -59.35 -24.76 -9.14
CA MET A 179 -58.18 -24.94 -10.00
C MET A 179 -57.61 -23.60 -10.47
N ARG A 180 -58.45 -22.64 -10.86
CA ARG A 180 -58.01 -21.27 -11.21
C ARG A 180 -57.29 -20.59 -10.06
N HIS A 181 -57.86 -20.62 -8.86
CA HIS A 181 -57.19 -20.05 -7.68
C HIS A 181 -55.87 -20.77 -7.36
N LYS A 182 -55.75 -22.06 -7.66
CA LYS A 182 -54.50 -22.80 -7.52
C LYS A 182 -53.45 -22.31 -8.53
N PHE A 183 -53.79 -22.13 -9.80
CA PHE A 183 -52.88 -21.58 -10.81
C PHE A 183 -52.46 -20.15 -10.48
N LEU A 184 -53.40 -19.26 -10.16
CA LEU A 184 -53.11 -17.89 -9.73
C LEU A 184 -52.20 -17.86 -8.49
N LYS A 185 -52.39 -18.78 -7.54
CA LYS A 185 -51.52 -18.92 -6.37
C LYS A 185 -50.12 -19.41 -6.74
N ASN A 186 -49.99 -20.28 -7.74
CA ASN A 186 -48.71 -20.81 -8.22
C ASN A 186 -47.87 -19.77 -8.99
N MET A 187 -48.51 -18.75 -9.59
CA MET A 187 -47.81 -17.64 -10.25
C MET A 187 -47.04 -16.75 -9.27
N MET A 188 -47.53 -16.59 -8.03
CA MET A 188 -46.93 -15.71 -7.02
C MET A 188 -45.43 -16.01 -6.73
N PRO A 189 -45.02 -17.28 -6.54
CA PRO A 189 -43.61 -17.65 -6.47
C PRO A 189 -42.76 -17.19 -7.66
N ASP A 190 -43.25 -17.28 -8.90
CA ASP A 190 -42.48 -16.88 -10.08
C ASP A 190 -42.38 -15.36 -10.22
N VAL A 191 -43.41 -14.62 -9.84
CA VAL A 191 -43.34 -13.14 -9.71
C VAL A 191 -42.29 -12.71 -8.68
N ARG A 192 -42.24 -13.36 -7.51
CA ARG A 192 -41.20 -13.09 -6.50
C ARG A 192 -39.80 -13.42 -6.99
N LYS A 193 -39.64 -14.51 -7.77
CA LYS A 193 -38.34 -14.86 -8.36
C LYS A 193 -37.91 -13.84 -9.42
N LEU A 194 -38.84 -13.35 -10.24
CA LEU A 194 -38.57 -12.25 -11.18
C LEU A 194 -38.07 -11.01 -10.45
N GLU A 195 -38.76 -10.60 -9.38
CA GLU A 195 -38.33 -9.48 -8.52
C GLU A 195 -36.90 -9.68 -8.00
N THR A 196 -36.58 -10.86 -7.47
CA THR A 196 -35.21 -11.13 -6.98
C THR A 196 -34.16 -11.11 -8.09
N THR A 197 -34.51 -11.57 -9.31
CA THR A 197 -33.58 -11.61 -10.45
C THR A 197 -33.31 -10.21 -10.98
N LEU A 198 -34.35 -9.38 -11.09
CA LEU A 198 -34.24 -7.96 -11.43
C LEU A 198 -33.46 -7.18 -10.36
N GLY A 199 -33.69 -7.47 -9.08
CA GLY A 199 -32.95 -6.86 -7.97
C GLY A 199 -31.45 -7.20 -7.94
N MET A 200 -31.05 -8.36 -8.47
CA MET A 200 -29.62 -8.67 -8.67
C MET A 200 -29.02 -7.80 -9.78
N SER A 201 -29.73 -7.62 -10.90
CA SER A 201 -29.28 -6.75 -11.98
C SER A 201 -29.14 -5.29 -11.53
N ASP A 202 -30.11 -4.79 -10.75
CA ASP A 202 -30.08 -3.43 -10.19
C ASP A 202 -28.84 -3.22 -9.29
N LYS A 203 -28.52 -4.20 -8.43
CA LYS A 203 -27.32 -4.16 -7.59
C LYS A 203 -26.04 -4.13 -8.42
N ASN A 204 -25.90 -4.97 -9.43
CA ASN A 204 -24.70 -5.00 -10.27
C ASN A 204 -24.53 -3.67 -11.04
N VAL A 205 -25.61 -3.13 -11.59
CA VAL A 205 -25.60 -1.81 -12.27
C VAL A 205 -25.23 -0.70 -11.29
N SER A 206 -25.82 -0.69 -10.09
CA SER A 206 -25.49 0.29 -9.05
C SER A 206 -24.03 0.17 -8.61
N GLU A 207 -23.47 -1.04 -8.51
CA GLU A 207 -22.07 -1.24 -8.16
C GLU A 207 -21.14 -0.72 -9.27
N LEU A 208 -21.46 -0.98 -10.54
CA LEU A 208 -20.72 -0.44 -11.68
C LEU A 208 -20.77 1.10 -11.72
N LEU A 209 -21.93 1.70 -11.45
CA LEU A 209 -22.07 3.16 -11.37
C LEU A 209 -21.22 3.76 -10.24
N GLN A 210 -21.20 3.13 -9.06
CA GLN A 210 -20.34 3.56 -7.96
C GLN A 210 -18.85 3.49 -8.33
N LYS A 211 -18.42 2.42 -9.02
CA LYS A 211 -17.03 2.30 -9.49
C LYS A 211 -16.68 3.38 -10.52
N SER A 212 -17.60 3.69 -11.45
CA SER A 212 -17.42 4.77 -12.41
C SER A 212 -17.21 6.12 -11.72
N GLN A 213 -17.99 6.44 -10.67
CA GLN A 213 -17.82 7.69 -9.92
C GLN A 213 -16.45 7.81 -9.25
N VAL A 214 -15.87 6.69 -8.81
CA VAL A 214 -14.51 6.67 -8.25
C VAL A 214 -13.48 7.00 -9.32
N ILE A 215 -13.63 6.46 -10.54
CA ILE A 215 -12.77 6.81 -11.68
C ILE A 215 -12.93 8.28 -12.05
N ASP A 216 -14.16 8.80 -12.12
CA ASP A 216 -14.40 10.21 -12.45
C ASP A 216 -13.68 11.14 -11.46
N ARG A 217 -13.67 10.80 -10.17
CA ARG A 217 -12.91 11.54 -9.15
C ARG A 217 -11.40 11.49 -9.43
N HIS A 218 -10.86 10.31 -9.72
CA HIS A 218 -9.43 10.18 -10.04
C HIS A 218 -9.06 10.90 -11.34
N MET A 219 -9.95 10.91 -12.33
CA MET A 219 -9.78 11.61 -13.59
C MET A 219 -9.83 13.13 -13.40
N ALA A 220 -10.73 13.64 -12.56
CA ALA A 220 -10.79 15.06 -12.21
C ALA A 220 -9.52 15.53 -11.47
N GLU A 221 -9.01 14.71 -10.55
CA GLU A 221 -7.73 14.97 -9.88
C GLU A 221 -6.56 14.98 -10.88
N TYR A 222 -6.53 14.01 -11.81
CA TYR A 222 -5.51 13.93 -12.87
C TYR A 222 -5.57 15.13 -13.82
N GLU A 223 -6.76 15.55 -14.23
CA GLU A 223 -6.96 16.76 -15.03
C GLU A 223 -6.47 18.01 -14.28
N GLY A 224 -6.73 18.09 -12.97
CA GLY A 224 -6.21 19.15 -12.11
C GLY A 224 -4.68 19.23 -12.08
N ILE A 225 -3.99 18.07 -12.14
CA ILE A 225 -2.53 17.96 -12.24
C ILE A 225 -2.06 18.39 -13.64
N LEU A 226 -2.72 17.95 -14.71
CA LEU A 226 -2.39 18.35 -16.09
C LEU A 226 -2.53 19.86 -16.30
N LYS A 227 -3.58 20.47 -15.74
CA LYS A 227 -3.81 21.92 -15.75
C LYS A 227 -2.88 22.69 -14.80
N LYS A 228 -2.00 22.00 -14.06
CA LYS A 228 -1.05 22.59 -13.09
C LYS A 228 -1.72 23.51 -12.06
N THR A 229 -2.95 23.18 -11.66
CA THR A 229 -3.74 24.01 -10.74
C THR A 229 -3.05 24.16 -9.39
N ASP A 230 -3.18 25.33 -8.77
CA ASP A 230 -2.55 25.61 -7.46
C ASP A 230 -3.10 24.69 -6.36
N GLN A 231 -4.37 24.27 -6.46
CA GLN A 231 -4.98 23.32 -5.52
C GLN A 231 -4.35 21.93 -5.63
N ALA A 232 -4.15 21.41 -6.85
CA ALA A 232 -3.52 20.11 -7.07
C ALA A 232 -2.05 20.13 -6.62
N GLN A 233 -1.33 21.22 -6.88
CA GLN A 233 0.05 21.37 -6.41
C GLN A 233 0.13 21.40 -4.88
N ARG A 234 -0.76 22.15 -4.21
CA ARG A 234 -0.81 22.20 -2.74
C ARG A 234 -1.12 20.82 -2.16
N ALA A 235 -2.14 20.14 -2.68
CA ALA A 235 -2.52 18.80 -2.22
C ALA A 235 -1.38 17.79 -2.35
N LEU A 236 -0.70 17.78 -3.51
CA LEU A 236 0.48 16.94 -3.75
C LEU A 236 1.64 17.31 -2.80
N SER A 237 1.90 18.59 -2.56
CA SER A 237 2.98 19.04 -1.66
C SER A 237 2.73 18.66 -0.19
N THR A 238 1.49 18.78 0.30
CA THR A 238 1.14 18.36 1.66
C THR A 238 1.24 16.84 1.82
N SER A 239 0.83 16.09 0.82
CA SER A 239 0.97 14.63 0.80
C SER A 239 2.46 14.23 0.77
N ALA A 240 3.27 14.82 -0.10
CA ALA A 240 4.70 14.55 -0.20
C ALA A 240 5.45 14.88 1.10
N PHE A 241 5.12 16.00 1.76
CA PHE A 241 5.70 16.36 3.05
C PHE A 241 5.37 15.36 4.16
N THR A 242 4.12 14.88 4.21
CA THR A 242 3.71 13.86 5.18
C THR A 242 4.47 12.55 4.97
N HIS A 243 4.59 12.11 3.72
CA HIS A 243 5.36 10.91 3.37
C HIS A 243 6.85 11.08 3.65
N PHE A 244 7.44 12.26 3.42
CA PHE A 244 8.82 12.58 3.77
C PHE A 244 9.08 12.46 5.27
N LEU A 245 8.18 13.00 6.10
CA LEU A 245 8.30 12.95 7.55
C LEU A 245 8.22 11.49 8.05
N ILE A 246 7.23 10.72 7.55
CA ILE A 246 7.08 9.30 7.88
C ILE A 246 8.34 8.52 7.45
N ALA A 247 8.82 8.72 6.23
CA ALA A 247 10.00 8.02 5.72
C ALA A 247 11.26 8.36 6.52
N THR A 248 11.45 9.63 6.90
CA THR A 248 12.57 10.10 7.72
C THR A 248 12.53 9.49 9.11
N LEU A 249 11.35 9.43 9.74
CA LEU A 249 11.17 8.82 11.06
C LEU A 249 11.51 7.32 11.00
N VAL A 250 10.95 6.60 10.02
CA VAL A 250 11.22 5.16 9.85
C VAL A 250 12.69 4.91 9.53
N LEU A 251 13.32 5.74 8.70
CA LEU A 251 14.75 5.65 8.41
C LEU A 251 15.60 5.93 9.68
N GLY A 252 15.17 6.84 10.54
CA GLY A 252 15.79 7.07 11.85
C GLY A 252 15.76 5.84 12.76
N VAL A 253 14.62 5.15 12.81
CA VAL A 253 14.49 3.86 13.52
C VAL A 253 15.40 2.79 12.90
N ALA A 254 15.49 2.75 11.58
CA ALA A 254 16.39 1.84 10.88
C ALA A 254 17.87 2.08 11.20
N VAL A 255 18.31 3.35 11.24
CA VAL A 255 19.68 3.71 11.65
C VAL A 255 19.94 3.29 13.10
N ALA A 256 18.98 3.46 13.99
CA ALA A 256 19.08 2.97 15.37
C ALA A 256 19.20 1.44 15.42
N GLY A 257 18.40 0.72 14.63
CA GLY A 257 18.48 -0.74 14.46
C GLY A 257 19.83 -1.20 13.92
N ALA A 258 20.37 -0.53 12.90
CA ALA A 258 21.71 -0.79 12.37
C ALA A 258 22.80 -0.51 13.41
N GLY A 259 22.64 0.51 14.26
CA GLY A 259 23.54 0.79 15.37
C GLY A 259 23.51 -0.29 16.46
N ILE A 260 22.34 -0.88 16.72
CA ILE A 260 22.21 -2.05 17.60
C ILE A 260 22.91 -3.25 16.96
N ASN A 261 22.68 -3.52 15.67
CA ASN A 261 23.35 -4.61 14.94
C ASN A 261 24.88 -4.46 15.00
N PHE A 262 25.38 -3.26 14.70
CA PHE A 262 26.81 -2.95 14.74
C PHE A 262 27.45 -3.31 16.09
N ARG A 263 26.80 -2.96 17.20
CA ARG A 263 27.30 -3.27 18.55
C ARG A 263 27.22 -4.76 18.88
N LEU A 264 26.28 -5.51 18.31
CA LEU A 264 26.17 -6.95 18.50
C LEU A 264 27.31 -7.69 17.79
N ILE A 265 27.67 -7.22 16.59
CA ILE A 265 28.69 -7.85 15.76
C ILE A 265 30.11 -7.42 16.16
N ALA A 266 30.34 -6.13 16.44
CA ALA A 266 31.70 -5.58 16.57
C ALA A 266 32.49 -6.17 17.74
N ARG A 267 31.83 -6.58 18.83
CA ARG A 267 32.48 -7.16 20.00
C ARG A 267 33.05 -8.57 19.73
N PRO A 268 32.26 -9.58 19.32
CA PRO A 268 32.81 -10.91 19.01
C PRO A 268 33.83 -10.87 17.86
N MET A 269 33.66 -9.99 16.87
CA MET A 269 34.69 -9.82 15.82
C MET A 269 36.02 -9.26 16.33
N SER A 270 36.02 -8.43 17.38
CA SER A 270 37.27 -7.92 17.96
C SER A 270 38.15 -9.04 18.48
N GLU A 271 37.54 -10.09 19.01
CA GLU A 271 38.29 -11.20 19.57
C GLU A 271 38.79 -12.16 18.50
N MET A 272 37.97 -12.41 17.47
CA MET A 272 38.37 -13.22 16.31
C MET A 272 39.48 -12.57 15.48
N MET A 273 39.53 -11.24 15.43
CA MET A 273 40.47 -10.47 14.61
C MET A 273 41.64 -9.85 15.41
N GLY A 274 41.78 -10.19 16.70
CA GLY A 274 42.82 -9.68 17.58
C GLY A 274 42.51 -8.28 18.10
N GLY A 275 41.92 -8.20 19.30
CA GLY A 275 41.10 -7.09 19.83
C GLY A 275 41.68 -5.69 19.97
N ASN A 276 42.95 -5.49 19.60
CA ASN A 276 43.61 -4.18 19.60
C ASN A 276 44.34 -3.84 18.29
N SER A 277 44.11 -4.62 17.23
CA SER A 277 44.58 -4.24 15.90
C SER A 277 43.78 -3.02 15.41
N VAL A 278 44.48 -1.89 15.26
CA VAL A 278 43.94 -0.64 14.74
C VAL A 278 44.51 -0.43 13.34
N MET A 279 43.64 -0.21 12.36
CA MET A 279 44.03 0.08 10.99
C MET A 279 43.40 1.40 10.57
N GLY A 280 44.23 2.42 10.29
CA GLY A 280 43.75 3.73 9.86
C GLY A 280 42.97 4.52 10.94
N GLY A 281 43.19 4.24 12.23
CA GLY A 281 42.54 4.94 13.35
C GLY A 281 41.22 4.33 13.83
N LEU A 282 40.69 3.32 13.15
CA LEU A 282 39.53 2.52 13.58
C LEU A 282 39.98 1.11 14.00
N LYS A 283 39.24 0.47 14.92
CA LYS A 283 39.49 -0.92 15.28
C LYS A 283 39.12 -1.84 14.11
N VAL A 284 39.91 -2.87 13.84
CA VAL A 284 39.65 -3.80 12.72
C VAL A 284 38.25 -4.44 12.83
N SER A 285 37.75 -4.68 14.04
CA SER A 285 36.40 -5.21 14.26
C SER A 285 35.27 -4.24 13.93
N GLU A 286 35.49 -2.95 14.10
CA GLU A 286 34.53 -1.91 13.70
C GLU A 286 34.42 -1.86 12.18
N ILE A 287 35.56 -1.98 11.48
CA ILE A 287 35.58 -2.06 10.01
C ILE A 287 34.84 -3.31 9.54
N GLY A 288 35.12 -4.47 10.14
CA GLY A 288 34.45 -5.72 9.81
C GLY A 288 32.93 -5.64 10.00
N ALA A 289 32.46 -5.13 11.14
CA ALA A 289 31.03 -5.00 11.43
C ALA A 289 30.34 -4.04 10.46
N MET A 290 31.00 -2.93 10.10
CA MET A 290 30.47 -1.99 9.11
C MET A 290 30.35 -2.65 7.73
N VAL A 291 31.33 -3.44 7.31
CA VAL A 291 31.31 -4.12 6.00
C VAL A 291 30.18 -5.14 5.92
N ILE A 292 29.94 -5.94 6.97
CA ILE A 292 28.83 -6.89 7.00
C ILE A 292 27.49 -6.15 6.87
N ILE A 293 27.24 -5.16 7.72
CA ILE A 293 25.99 -4.40 7.72
C ILE A 293 25.77 -3.68 6.38
N LEU A 294 26.82 -3.08 5.80
CA LEU A 294 26.71 -2.46 4.48
C LEU A 294 26.31 -3.48 3.43
N LEU A 295 26.97 -4.64 3.41
CA LEU A 295 26.69 -5.67 2.42
C LEU A 295 25.28 -6.26 2.60
N GLU A 296 24.78 -6.36 3.83
CA GLU A 296 23.40 -6.74 4.12
C GLU A 296 22.39 -5.71 3.64
N VAL A 297 22.61 -4.42 3.94
CA VAL A 297 21.75 -3.34 3.47
C VAL A 297 21.72 -3.31 1.95
N PHE A 298 22.87 -3.45 1.28
CA PHE A 298 22.94 -3.53 -0.18
C PHE A 298 22.18 -4.75 -0.71
N THR A 299 22.44 -5.94 -0.15
CA THR A 299 21.75 -7.18 -0.57
C THR A 299 20.24 -7.06 -0.37
N GLY A 300 19.80 -6.46 0.73
CA GLY A 300 18.40 -6.22 1.05
C GLY A 300 17.73 -5.23 0.09
N VAL A 301 18.39 -4.12 -0.24
CA VAL A 301 17.89 -3.16 -1.25
C VAL A 301 17.75 -3.85 -2.61
N PHE A 302 18.75 -4.63 -3.04
CA PHE A 302 18.66 -5.39 -4.29
C PHE A 302 17.56 -6.46 -4.27
N LEU A 303 17.32 -7.10 -3.13
CA LEU A 303 16.25 -8.08 -2.95
C LEU A 303 14.87 -7.42 -3.10
N MET A 304 14.66 -6.26 -2.47
CA MET A 304 13.40 -5.51 -2.57
C MET A 304 13.11 -5.02 -3.99
N GLU A 305 14.16 -4.64 -4.72
CA GLU A 305 14.06 -4.30 -6.14
C GLU A 305 13.74 -5.54 -7.00
N ALA A 306 14.38 -6.68 -6.73
CA ALA A 306 14.11 -7.94 -7.42
C ALA A 306 12.66 -8.42 -7.21
N LEU A 307 12.07 -8.12 -6.06
CA LEU A 307 10.67 -8.45 -5.76
C LEU A 307 9.66 -7.44 -6.34
N ARG A 308 10.11 -6.35 -7.00
CA ARG A 308 9.27 -5.23 -7.46
C ARG A 308 8.48 -4.55 -6.34
N ILE A 309 8.99 -4.60 -5.11
CA ILE A 309 8.44 -3.83 -4.01
C ILE A 309 8.94 -2.39 -4.11
N THR A 310 10.22 -2.20 -4.47
CA THR A 310 10.83 -0.89 -4.70
C THR A 310 11.20 -0.66 -6.17
N ASN A 311 11.38 0.60 -6.56
CA ASN A 311 11.86 1.04 -7.89
C ASN A 311 13.07 1.98 -7.80
N LEU A 312 14.05 1.65 -6.96
CA LEU A 312 15.28 2.43 -6.81
C LEU A 312 16.21 2.26 -8.03
N PHE A 313 16.18 1.11 -8.70
CA PHE A 313 17.07 0.76 -9.81
C PHE A 313 16.28 0.22 -11.02
N PRO A 314 15.76 1.11 -11.89
CA PRO A 314 14.89 0.74 -13.01
C PRO A 314 15.45 -0.36 -13.93
N VAL A 315 16.78 -0.45 -14.05
CA VAL A 315 17.50 -1.47 -14.83
C VAL A 315 17.10 -2.88 -14.40
N ILE A 316 16.93 -3.12 -13.09
CA ILE A 316 16.57 -4.43 -12.53
C ILE A 316 15.10 -4.77 -12.81
N GLY A 317 14.22 -3.76 -12.81
CA GLY A 317 12.81 -3.91 -13.12
C GLY A 317 12.53 -4.36 -14.57
N THR A 318 13.42 -3.99 -15.50
CA THR A 318 13.34 -4.36 -16.93
C THR A 318 13.86 -5.77 -17.27
N LEU A 319 14.49 -6.45 -16.31
CA LEU A 319 14.98 -7.82 -16.51
C LEU A 319 13.81 -8.80 -16.68
N LYS A 320 14.03 -9.83 -17.51
CA LYS A 320 13.07 -10.94 -17.70
C LYS A 320 12.71 -11.57 -16.35
N ASP A 321 11.42 -11.84 -16.13
CA ASP A 321 10.88 -12.38 -14.88
C ASP A 321 11.63 -13.63 -14.38
N SER A 322 12.02 -14.53 -15.29
CA SER A 322 12.77 -15.75 -14.94
C SER A 322 14.14 -15.48 -14.32
N THR A 323 14.83 -14.43 -14.78
CA THR A 323 16.15 -14.04 -14.25
C THR A 323 15.99 -13.31 -12.93
N ARG A 324 14.96 -12.47 -12.83
CA ARG A 324 14.66 -11.71 -11.62
C ARG A 324 14.32 -12.61 -10.44
N VAL A 325 13.48 -13.62 -10.64
CA VAL A 325 13.13 -14.60 -9.58
C VAL A 325 14.36 -15.39 -9.14
N LYS A 326 15.23 -15.81 -10.06
CA LYS A 326 16.50 -16.49 -9.72
C LYS A 326 17.42 -15.59 -8.89
N MET A 327 17.54 -14.32 -9.26
CA MET A 327 18.31 -13.33 -8.53
C MET A 327 17.72 -13.08 -7.14
N ALA A 328 16.39 -12.97 -7.01
CA ALA A 328 15.72 -12.82 -5.72
C ALA A 328 16.01 -14.01 -4.78
N TRP A 329 15.93 -15.25 -5.28
CA TRP A 329 16.31 -16.44 -4.51
C TRP A 329 17.80 -16.45 -4.13
N ALA A 330 18.69 -16.03 -5.03
CA ALA A 330 20.12 -15.95 -4.75
C ALA A 330 20.44 -14.90 -3.67
N LEU A 331 19.83 -13.73 -3.74
CA LEU A 331 19.99 -12.65 -2.74
C LEU A 331 19.37 -13.02 -1.39
N LEU A 332 18.21 -13.68 -1.39
CA LEU A 332 17.59 -14.19 -0.17
C LEU A 332 18.47 -15.25 0.50
N PHE A 333 19.03 -16.18 -0.28
CA PHE A 333 19.99 -17.16 0.21
C PHE A 333 21.22 -16.48 0.82
N LEU A 334 21.83 -15.52 0.11
CA LEU A 334 22.97 -14.75 0.58
C LEU A 334 22.66 -14.02 1.90
N LEU A 335 21.50 -13.36 1.99
CA LEU A 335 21.07 -12.66 3.21
C LEU A 335 20.83 -13.62 4.38
N THR A 336 20.34 -14.84 4.10
CA THR A 336 20.15 -15.89 5.11
C THR A 336 21.49 -16.44 5.63
N VAL A 337 22.49 -16.52 4.75
CA VAL A 337 23.87 -16.87 5.14
C VAL A 337 24.44 -15.81 6.07
N PHE A 338 24.31 -14.51 5.75
CA PHE A 338 24.75 -13.45 6.66
C PHE A 338 24.00 -13.47 7.99
N ALA A 339 22.68 -13.61 7.99
CA ALA A 339 21.88 -13.75 9.20
C ALA A 339 22.32 -14.95 10.08
N SER A 340 22.74 -16.05 9.46
CA SER A 340 23.26 -17.22 10.17
C SER A 340 24.65 -16.97 10.77
N VAL A 341 25.51 -16.23 10.06
CA VAL A 341 26.80 -15.77 10.60
C VAL A 341 26.60 -14.82 11.78
N GLU A 342 25.67 -13.86 11.68
CA GLU A 342 25.36 -12.93 12.77
C GLU A 342 24.77 -13.62 14.00
N ALA A 343 23.88 -14.60 13.80
CA ALA A 343 23.38 -15.44 14.89
C ALA A 343 24.51 -16.22 15.60
N GLY A 344 25.49 -16.70 14.82
CA GLY A 344 26.71 -17.34 15.36
C GLY A 344 27.62 -16.37 16.12
N LEU A 345 27.78 -15.15 15.62
CA LEU A 345 28.53 -14.10 16.33
C LEU A 345 27.82 -13.67 17.61
N ALA A 346 26.48 -13.62 17.62
CA ALA A 346 25.69 -13.33 18.81
C ALA A 346 25.84 -14.42 19.88
N LEU A 347 25.92 -15.70 19.48
CA LEU A 347 26.29 -16.78 20.40
C LEU A 347 27.65 -16.54 21.05
N MET A 348 28.65 -16.24 20.22
CA MET A 348 30.01 -15.99 20.68
C MET A 348 30.08 -14.79 21.63
N ARG A 349 29.32 -13.72 21.36
CA ARG A 349 29.24 -12.55 22.24
C ARG A 349 28.82 -12.92 23.67
N GLU A 350 27.83 -13.81 23.81
CA GLU A 350 27.33 -14.18 25.14
C GLU A 350 28.37 -15.01 25.92
N SER A 351 29.04 -15.96 25.27
CA SER A 351 30.12 -16.72 25.93
C SER A 351 31.28 -15.82 26.37
N LEU A 352 31.59 -14.78 25.60
CA LEU A 352 32.66 -13.84 25.93
C LEU A 352 32.30 -12.90 27.08
N VAL A 353 31.04 -12.49 27.15
CA VAL A 353 30.53 -11.71 28.30
C VAL A 353 30.58 -12.53 29.58
N GLU A 354 30.32 -13.84 29.49
CA GLU A 354 30.44 -14.75 30.63
C GLU A 354 31.88 -14.86 31.13
N ASP A 355 32.84 -15.09 30.23
CA ASP A 355 34.26 -15.18 30.56
C ASP A 355 34.78 -13.87 31.20
N ASP A 356 34.37 -12.72 30.67
CA ASP A 356 34.67 -11.40 31.25
C ASP A 356 34.09 -11.25 32.67
N GLN A 357 32.85 -11.68 32.90
CA GLN A 357 32.20 -11.57 34.21
C GLN A 357 32.84 -12.50 35.24
N ALA A 358 33.17 -13.73 34.85
CA ALA A 358 33.86 -14.70 35.70
C ALA A 358 35.26 -14.20 36.09
N THR A 359 36.00 -13.68 35.12
CA THR A 359 37.34 -13.11 35.34
C THR A 359 37.28 -11.87 36.24
N ASN A 360 36.33 -10.97 36.01
CA ASN A 360 36.16 -9.76 36.83
C ASN A 360 35.66 -10.06 38.26
N ALA A 361 34.89 -11.13 38.46
CA ALA A 361 34.48 -11.60 39.79
C ALA A 361 35.68 -12.21 40.54
N PHE A 362 36.47 -13.03 39.84
CA PHE A 362 37.71 -13.61 40.38
C PHE A 362 38.72 -12.53 40.77
N MET A 363 38.91 -11.49 39.93
CA MET A 363 39.81 -10.37 40.21
C MET A 363 39.34 -9.48 41.37
N ARG A 364 38.03 -9.42 41.66
CA ARG A 364 37.47 -8.66 42.79
C ARG A 364 37.50 -9.41 44.12
N GLY A 365 37.91 -10.68 44.14
CA GLY A 365 37.99 -11.49 45.36
C GLY A 365 36.63 -11.82 45.97
N GLU A 366 35.52 -11.59 45.24
CA GLU A 366 34.20 -12.02 45.65
C GLU A 366 34.06 -13.52 45.36
N VAL A 367 33.73 -14.33 46.39
CA VAL A 367 33.29 -15.71 46.18
C VAL A 367 32.02 -15.62 45.34
N ALA A 368 32.13 -16.10 44.10
CA ALA A 368 31.10 -15.98 43.11
C ALA A 368 29.76 -16.47 43.67
N VAL A 369 28.80 -15.56 43.84
CA VAL A 369 27.38 -15.94 43.95
C VAL A 369 26.93 -16.33 42.54
N MET A 370 27.45 -17.47 42.06
CA MET A 370 27.07 -18.15 40.84
C MET A 370 25.77 -18.92 41.10
N ALA A 371 24.66 -18.20 41.31
CA ALA A 371 23.37 -18.85 41.47
C ALA A 371 22.18 -17.94 41.12
N THR A 372 22.34 -17.04 40.14
CA THR A 372 21.18 -16.43 39.48
C THR A 372 21.04 -16.98 38.05
N SER A 373 20.26 -18.06 37.99
CA SER A 373 19.40 -18.51 36.88
C SER A 373 20.03 -18.97 35.57
N GLU A 374 20.55 -20.22 35.53
CA GLU A 374 20.71 -20.97 34.26
C GLU A 374 19.43 -20.95 33.40
N SER A 375 18.26 -20.98 34.05
CA SER A 375 16.95 -20.94 33.39
C SER A 375 16.62 -19.60 32.70
N LEU A 376 17.21 -18.47 33.09
CA LEU A 376 17.03 -17.20 32.35
C LEU A 376 18.13 -17.00 31.29
N ARG A 377 19.28 -17.66 31.42
CA ARG A 377 20.40 -17.52 30.48
C ARG A 377 20.08 -18.04 29.09
N TRP A 378 19.53 -19.25 28.96
CA TRP A 378 19.17 -19.80 27.64
C TRP A 378 18.17 -18.90 26.91
N ILE A 379 17.28 -18.22 27.65
CA ILE A 379 16.31 -17.27 27.11
C ILE A 379 17.03 -16.04 26.56
N ILE A 380 18.01 -15.49 27.30
CA ILE A 380 18.79 -14.32 26.87
C ILE A 380 19.65 -14.68 25.65
N THR A 381 20.33 -15.82 25.66
CA THR A 381 21.14 -16.30 24.52
C THR A 381 20.27 -16.53 23.29
N ALA A 382 19.14 -17.24 23.43
CA ALA A 382 18.20 -17.47 22.32
C ALA A 382 17.60 -16.17 21.80
N ALA A 383 17.30 -15.20 22.67
CA ALA A 383 16.80 -13.88 22.28
C ALA A 383 17.85 -13.08 21.50
N GLN A 384 19.12 -13.10 21.92
CA GLN A 384 20.21 -12.42 21.21
C GLN A 384 20.51 -13.08 19.85
N MET A 385 20.50 -14.41 19.79
CA MET A 385 20.61 -15.15 18.52
C MET A 385 19.46 -14.82 17.57
N GLY A 386 18.23 -14.87 18.07
CA GLY A 386 17.05 -14.52 17.28
C GLY A 386 17.15 -13.08 16.77
N LEU A 387 17.58 -12.16 17.62
CA LEU A 387 17.77 -10.76 17.26
C LEU A 387 18.86 -10.59 16.18
N GLY A 388 20.01 -11.27 16.30
CA GLY A 388 21.05 -11.28 15.26
C GLY A 388 20.60 -11.94 13.95
N PHE A 389 19.73 -12.95 14.01
CA PHE A 389 19.18 -13.58 12.80
C PHE A 389 18.13 -12.71 12.10
N PHE A 390 17.24 -12.04 12.85
CA PHE A 390 16.13 -11.28 12.27
C PHE A 390 16.52 -9.86 11.85
N LEU A 391 17.51 -9.23 12.50
CA LEU A 391 17.92 -7.86 12.19
C LEU A 391 18.31 -7.65 10.72
N PRO A 392 19.08 -8.52 10.05
CA PRO A 392 19.40 -8.39 8.63
C PRO A 392 18.16 -8.32 7.73
N PHE A 393 17.12 -9.11 8.03
CA PHE A 393 15.86 -9.07 7.29
C PHE A 393 15.10 -7.77 7.55
N VAL A 394 15.11 -7.28 8.79
CA VAL A 394 14.51 -5.98 9.13
C VAL A 394 15.25 -4.84 8.41
N LEU A 395 16.59 -4.89 8.36
CA LEU A 395 17.42 -3.94 7.63
C LEU A 395 17.17 -3.98 6.12
N ALA A 396 16.83 -5.14 5.55
CA ALA A 396 16.44 -5.23 4.14
C ALA A 396 15.16 -4.43 3.81
N VAL A 397 14.20 -4.39 4.74
CA VAL A 397 12.93 -3.64 4.58
C VAL A 397 13.17 -2.12 4.52
N VAL A 398 14.32 -1.64 4.99
CA VAL A 398 14.71 -0.21 4.95
C VAL A 398 14.72 0.34 3.53
N ALA A 399 14.84 -0.50 2.51
CA ALA A 399 14.72 -0.09 1.12
C ALA A 399 13.41 0.65 0.80
N ILE A 400 12.29 0.25 1.43
CA ILE A 400 10.95 0.83 1.20
C ILE A 400 10.86 2.29 1.66
N PRO A 401 11.15 2.62 2.94
CA PRO A 401 11.18 4.02 3.38
C PRO A 401 12.32 4.80 2.70
N LEU A 402 13.44 4.14 2.33
CA LEU A 402 14.52 4.78 1.59
C LEU A 402 14.08 5.26 0.20
N GLU A 403 13.34 4.45 -0.55
CA GLU A 403 12.72 4.87 -1.82
C GLU A 403 11.78 6.06 -1.60
N THR A 404 10.86 5.93 -0.63
CA THR A 404 9.90 7.00 -0.30
C THR A 404 10.63 8.29 0.07
N PHE A 405 11.71 8.20 0.83
CA PHE A 405 12.58 9.33 1.19
C PHE A 405 13.22 9.95 -0.05
N PHE A 406 13.85 9.17 -0.94
CA PHE A 406 14.47 9.74 -2.14
C PHE A 406 13.47 10.41 -3.09
N HIS A 407 12.26 9.87 -3.23
CA HIS A 407 11.23 10.49 -4.06
C HIS A 407 10.70 11.78 -3.45
N THR A 408 10.42 11.77 -2.14
CA THR A 408 9.84 12.94 -1.46
C THR A 408 10.87 14.01 -1.12
N ALA A 409 12.12 13.66 -0.82
CA ALA A 409 13.22 14.59 -0.56
C ALA A 409 13.66 15.39 -1.80
N ARG A 410 13.31 14.94 -3.01
CA ARG A 410 13.46 15.77 -4.21
C ARG A 410 12.40 16.87 -4.30
N SER A 411 11.30 16.70 -3.56
CA SER A 411 10.12 17.55 -3.61
C SER A 411 9.89 18.43 -2.37
N VAL A 412 10.65 18.19 -1.30
CA VAL A 412 10.70 18.98 -0.07
C VAL A 412 12.05 19.66 -0.04
#